data_AF-A0A534T3T8-F1
#
_entry.id   AF-A0A534T3T8-F1
#
_cell.length_a   1.000
_cell.length_b   1.000
_cell.length_c   1.000
_cell.angle_alpha   90.00
_cell.angle_beta   90.00
_cell.angle_gamma   90.00
#
_symmetry.space_group_name_H-M   'P 1'
#
loop_
_entity.id
_entity.type
_entity.pdbx_description
1 polymer ?
#
loop_
_entity_poly.entity_id
_entity_poly.type
_entity_poly.pdbx_seq_one_letter_code
_entity_poly.pdbx_strand_id
1 'polypeptide(L)'
;GFSEAAVRLPSAFAGAALVAWTARFGAELGGPPVGVAAAVLLGTMPSLFDHSRVARPDVLLTLLLSVALGLAFRWWRDESPAAATGALAVLGLATLAKGPVAPALFALTVAAFLCWERSLGRLRRLFTPAGVFLALGLGLGWYGVALAGWGAAFVREHLVGRYLGNLVGGFGTVDYTPAPRPLAYHLAFYPTHLLASALPWTPFTAAALWRLGRAGGLRDPRARFLLCWAAAPVVAFTPAATKLRHYLLPSLPPLALLTAPAVIALLETSARHLERGLALRTAGLLLGTAALAAGGWFLADGWALLSRSDRSTLEALLPLLAGRPGAMAAAAVGFALGIAVVVARRRPWPALVGLVVAGTAAWMIVGAPAVERTLARRDSLRPFARAIAARYPAPAPIAFYGRPVRAVVVYLGRHARTLDERPGAITAGLPVVAEEEAYGRLAADHVVGAPLLSAEGRLGNRRRGRLVLAEGTVP
;
A
#
# COMPACT_ATOMS: atom_id res chain seq x y z
N GLY A 1 22.60 6.68 12.30
CA GLY A 1 21.81 6.62 13.55
C GLY A 1 20.35 6.32 13.26
N PHE A 2 19.57 5.92 14.27
CA PHE A 2 18.13 5.66 14.13
C PHE A 2 17.35 6.97 13.99
N SER A 3 16.55 7.12 12.93
CA SER A 3 15.56 8.19 12.76
C SER A 3 14.38 7.71 11.94
N GLU A 4 13.20 8.30 12.11
CA GLU A 4 12.03 7.88 11.32
C GLU A 4 12.21 8.12 9.82
N ALA A 5 13.04 9.08 9.42
CA ALA A 5 13.41 9.31 8.04
C ALA A 5 14.30 8.18 7.50
N ALA A 6 15.34 7.78 8.25
CA ALA A 6 16.25 6.70 7.86
C ALA A 6 15.51 5.37 7.65
N VAL A 7 14.53 5.05 8.50
CA VAL A 7 13.76 3.80 8.40
C VAL A 7 12.79 3.80 7.19
N ARG A 8 12.34 4.97 6.73
CA ARG A 8 11.45 5.11 5.55
C ARG A 8 12.20 5.27 4.24
N LEU A 9 13.49 5.62 4.31
CA LEU A 9 14.33 5.93 3.16
C LEU A 9 14.35 4.81 2.09
N PRO A 10 14.44 3.51 2.44
CA PRO A 10 14.41 2.44 1.44
C PRO A 10 13.09 2.40 0.65
N SER A 11 11.96 2.60 1.31
CA SER A 11 10.63 2.62 0.67
C SER A 11 10.46 3.84 -0.23
N ALA A 12 11.01 4.99 0.16
CA ALA A 12 10.96 6.22 -0.63
C ALA A 12 11.79 6.10 -1.91
N PHE A 13 13.01 5.57 -1.81
CA PHE A 13 13.86 5.29 -2.98
C PHE A 13 13.23 4.24 -3.88
N ALA A 14 12.65 3.18 -3.33
CA ALA A 14 11.96 2.17 -4.12
C ALA A 14 10.78 2.77 -4.91
N GLY A 15 10.02 3.69 -4.32
CA GLY A 15 8.93 4.39 -4.99
C GLY A 15 9.42 5.25 -6.16
N ALA A 16 10.46 6.06 -5.93
CA ALA A 16 11.06 6.89 -6.98
C ALA A 16 11.67 6.02 -8.11
N ALA A 17 12.39 4.96 -7.76
CA ALA A 17 12.96 4.02 -8.70
C ALA A 17 11.88 3.28 -9.50
N LEU A 18 10.73 2.96 -8.90
CA LEU A 18 9.60 2.34 -9.58
C LEU A 18 8.99 3.27 -10.63
N VAL A 19 8.82 4.56 -10.32
CA VAL A 19 8.35 5.57 -11.28
C VAL A 19 9.34 5.71 -12.42
N ALA A 20 10.64 5.85 -12.13
CA ALA A 20 11.68 5.96 -13.14
C ALA A 20 11.77 4.71 -14.03
N TRP A 21 11.67 3.52 -13.43
CA TRP A 21 11.66 2.25 -14.15
C TRP A 21 10.41 2.15 -15.05
N THR A 22 9.25 2.56 -14.55
CA THR A 22 8.00 2.57 -15.33
C THR A 22 8.11 3.52 -16.52
N ALA A 23 8.76 4.67 -16.34
CA ALA A 23 9.05 5.61 -17.43
C ALA A 23 9.90 4.94 -18.52
N ARG A 24 11.01 4.31 -18.12
CA ARG A 24 11.92 3.64 -19.05
C ARG A 24 11.24 2.47 -19.76
N PHE A 25 10.48 1.65 -19.05
CA PHE A 25 9.78 0.51 -19.64
C PHE A 25 8.64 0.97 -20.56
N GLY A 26 7.90 2.02 -20.19
CA GLY A 26 6.90 2.64 -21.07
C GLY A 26 7.51 3.22 -22.33
N ALA A 27 8.69 3.86 -22.24
CA ALA A 27 9.42 4.34 -23.40
C ALA A 27 9.84 3.21 -24.35
N GLU A 28 10.22 2.07 -23.81
CA GLU A 28 10.52 0.86 -24.58
C GLU A 28 9.26 0.26 -25.25
N LEU A 29 8.09 0.34 -24.59
CA LEU A 29 6.85 -0.22 -25.11
C LEU A 29 6.13 0.67 -26.13
N GLY A 30 6.31 1.98 -26.08
CA GLY A 30 5.52 2.91 -26.91
C GLY A 30 6.19 4.25 -27.23
N GLY A 31 7.51 4.36 -27.01
CA GLY A 31 8.28 5.58 -27.26
C GLY A 31 8.30 6.55 -26.06
N PRO A 32 9.23 7.55 -26.07
CA PRO A 32 9.43 8.46 -24.94
C PRO A 32 8.16 9.12 -24.38
N PRO A 33 7.18 9.56 -25.21
CA PRO A 33 5.94 10.14 -24.68
C PRO A 33 5.15 9.17 -23.79
N VAL A 34 5.06 7.89 -24.16
CA VAL A 34 4.37 6.85 -23.36
C VAL A 34 5.09 6.64 -22.03
N GLY A 35 6.42 6.66 -22.05
CA GLY A 35 7.23 6.59 -20.84
C GLY A 35 6.97 7.75 -19.87
N VAL A 36 7.05 8.99 -20.36
CA VAL A 36 6.80 10.18 -19.54
C VAL A 36 5.37 10.20 -19.01
N ALA A 37 4.38 9.90 -19.85
CA ALA A 37 2.98 9.83 -19.42
C ALA A 37 2.77 8.75 -18.35
N ALA A 38 3.30 7.54 -18.52
CA ALA A 38 3.18 6.48 -17.52
C ALA A 38 3.84 6.86 -16.18
N ALA A 39 4.98 7.56 -16.23
CA ALA A 39 5.66 8.07 -15.04
C ALA A 39 4.82 9.11 -14.29
N VAL A 40 4.24 10.07 -15.02
CA VAL A 40 3.35 11.10 -14.43
C VAL A 40 2.11 10.45 -13.83
N LEU A 41 1.46 9.52 -14.55
CA LEU A 41 0.29 8.81 -14.07
C LEU A 41 0.61 8.05 -12.77
N LEU A 42 1.65 7.22 -12.76
CA LEU A 42 2.04 6.42 -11.59
C LEU A 42 2.51 7.30 -10.43
N GLY A 43 3.34 8.32 -10.71
CA GLY A 43 3.89 9.24 -9.72
C GLY A 43 2.85 10.14 -9.05
N THR A 44 1.65 10.25 -9.64
CA THR A 44 0.51 11.00 -9.10
C THR A 44 -0.62 10.09 -8.61
N MET A 45 -0.37 8.80 -8.40
CA MET A 45 -1.28 7.92 -7.66
C MET A 45 -0.98 8.04 -6.16
N PRO A 46 -1.90 8.58 -5.31
CA PRO A 46 -1.65 8.74 -3.87
C PRO A 46 -1.35 7.41 -3.17
N SER A 47 -1.91 6.31 -3.69
CA SER A 47 -1.68 4.95 -3.19
C SER A 47 -0.18 4.57 -3.21
N LEU A 48 0.56 4.87 -4.29
CA LEU A 48 1.99 4.62 -4.35
C LEU A 48 2.75 5.59 -3.43
N PHE A 49 2.39 6.87 -3.45
CA PHE A 49 3.06 7.90 -2.66
C PHE A 49 2.99 7.62 -1.16
N ASP A 50 1.81 7.30 -0.64
CA ASP A 50 1.63 7.01 0.79
C ASP A 50 2.42 5.78 1.21
N HIS A 51 2.41 4.71 0.40
CA HIS A 51 3.17 3.50 0.72
C HIS A 51 4.68 3.69 0.58
N SER A 52 5.13 4.63 -0.25
CA SER A 52 6.55 5.00 -0.38
C SER A 52 7.08 5.74 0.86
N ARG A 53 6.18 6.34 1.67
CA ARG A 53 6.53 7.05 2.92
C ARG A 53 6.34 6.20 4.17
N VAL A 54 5.95 4.94 4.02
CA VAL A 54 5.79 3.99 5.13
C VAL A 54 6.94 2.99 5.07
N ALA A 55 7.55 2.72 6.22
CA ALA A 55 8.61 1.72 6.35
C ALA A 55 8.06 0.29 6.19
N ARG A 56 7.87 -0.12 4.94
CA ARG A 56 7.31 -1.41 4.54
C ARG A 56 8.01 -1.92 3.26
N PRO A 57 8.16 -3.24 3.13
CA PRO A 57 8.80 -3.84 1.95
C PRO A 57 7.93 -3.83 0.70
N ASP A 58 6.65 -3.43 0.79
CA ASP A 58 5.67 -3.55 -0.30
C ASP A 58 6.09 -2.79 -1.57
N VAL A 59 6.61 -1.57 -1.45
CA VAL A 59 7.04 -0.78 -2.60
C VAL A 59 8.32 -1.35 -3.22
N LEU A 60 9.25 -1.84 -2.39
CA LEU A 60 10.46 -2.53 -2.85
C LEU A 60 10.11 -3.83 -3.58
N LEU A 61 9.17 -4.62 -3.04
CA LEU A 61 8.62 -5.79 -3.72
C LEU A 61 8.05 -5.40 -5.09
N THR A 62 7.21 -4.36 -5.14
CA THR A 62 6.60 -3.91 -6.41
C THR A 62 7.67 -3.51 -7.43
N LEU A 63 8.71 -2.76 -7.02
CA LEU A 63 9.84 -2.42 -7.89
C LEU A 63 10.53 -3.66 -8.45
N LEU A 64 10.96 -4.58 -7.58
CA LEU A 64 11.70 -5.77 -7.98
C LEU A 64 10.83 -6.70 -8.85
N LEU A 65 9.57 -6.90 -8.49
CA LEU A 65 8.62 -7.65 -9.31
C LEU A 65 8.41 -7.00 -10.67
N SER A 66 8.29 -5.66 -10.73
CA SER A 66 8.15 -4.93 -12.00
C SER A 66 9.36 -5.15 -12.90
N VAL A 67 10.57 -4.99 -12.35
CA VAL A 67 11.84 -5.23 -13.05
C VAL A 67 11.91 -6.67 -13.56
N ALA A 68 11.60 -7.66 -12.71
CA ALA A 68 11.60 -9.07 -13.09
C ALA A 68 10.60 -9.35 -14.22
N LEU A 69 9.39 -8.80 -14.13
CA LEU A 69 8.35 -8.96 -15.16
C LEU A 69 8.74 -8.29 -16.48
N GLY A 70 9.32 -7.09 -16.45
CA GLY A 70 9.83 -6.44 -17.66
C GLY A 70 10.97 -7.22 -18.31
N LEU A 71 11.85 -7.84 -17.52
CA LEU A 71 12.89 -8.74 -18.04
C LEU A 71 12.29 -10.03 -18.62
N ALA A 72 11.26 -10.61 -17.99
CA ALA A 72 10.53 -11.75 -18.53
C ALA A 72 9.83 -11.39 -19.85
N PHE A 73 9.26 -10.19 -19.97
CA PHE A 73 8.69 -9.72 -21.22
C PHE A 73 9.75 -9.58 -22.33
N ARG A 74 10.93 -9.03 -22.01
CA ARG A 74 12.08 -8.97 -22.95
C ARG A 74 12.57 -10.34 -23.35
N TRP A 75 12.64 -11.30 -22.43
CA TRP A 75 12.96 -12.69 -22.75
C TRP A 75 11.96 -13.27 -23.75
N TRP A 76 10.66 -13.05 -23.54
CA TRP A 76 9.64 -13.57 -24.44
C TRP A 76 9.69 -12.91 -25.82
N ARG A 77 9.89 -11.58 -25.87
CA ARG A 77 9.92 -10.76 -27.09
C ARG A 77 11.18 -10.99 -27.92
N ASP A 78 12.34 -10.99 -27.27
CA ASP A 78 13.66 -10.95 -27.91
C ASP A 78 14.41 -12.30 -27.83
N GLU A 79 13.78 -13.32 -27.26
CA GLU A 79 14.36 -14.65 -26.99
C GLU A 79 15.67 -14.64 -26.17
N SER A 80 15.89 -13.57 -25.40
CA SER A 80 17.16 -13.33 -24.70
C SER A 80 17.36 -14.20 -23.44
N PRO A 81 18.35 -15.11 -23.40
CA PRO A 81 18.65 -15.91 -22.20
C PRO A 81 19.20 -15.06 -21.04
N ALA A 82 19.87 -13.95 -21.38
CA ALA A 82 20.34 -12.97 -20.39
C ALA A 82 19.16 -12.30 -19.68
N ALA A 83 18.10 -11.94 -20.42
CA ALA A 83 16.88 -11.39 -19.84
C ALA A 83 16.15 -12.42 -18.96
N ALA A 84 16.11 -13.69 -19.35
CA ALA A 84 15.57 -14.77 -18.49
C ALA A 84 16.36 -14.92 -17.18
N THR A 85 17.69 -14.98 -17.28
CA THR A 85 18.58 -15.08 -16.12
C THR A 85 18.41 -13.88 -15.18
N GLY A 86 18.35 -12.66 -15.75
CA GLY A 86 18.11 -11.44 -15.00
C GLY A 86 16.71 -11.42 -14.34
N ALA A 87 15.67 -11.88 -15.03
CA ALA A 87 14.32 -11.97 -14.48
C ALA A 87 14.28 -12.85 -13.23
N LEU A 88 14.92 -14.03 -13.28
CA LEU A 88 14.99 -14.96 -12.15
C LEU A 88 15.86 -14.44 -11.00
N ALA A 89 17.00 -13.81 -11.30
CA ALA A 89 17.86 -13.20 -10.28
C ALA A 89 17.12 -12.10 -9.50
N VAL A 90 16.44 -11.19 -10.21
CA VAL A 90 15.63 -10.13 -9.58
C VAL A 90 14.41 -10.71 -8.85
N LEU A 91 13.81 -11.78 -9.36
CA LEU A 91 12.75 -12.51 -8.66
C LEU A 91 13.25 -13.09 -7.32
N GLY A 92 14.48 -13.59 -7.27
CA GLY A 92 15.15 -13.98 -6.03
C GLY A 92 15.24 -12.82 -5.03
N LEU A 93 15.69 -11.65 -5.47
CA LEU A 93 15.71 -10.44 -4.63
C LEU A 93 14.32 -10.01 -4.16
N ALA A 94 13.30 -10.11 -5.03
CA ALA A 94 11.92 -9.81 -4.68
C ALA A 94 11.39 -10.79 -3.62
N THR A 95 11.79 -12.07 -3.71
CA THR A 95 11.50 -13.11 -2.72
C THR A 95 12.19 -12.81 -1.40
N LEU A 96 13.43 -12.33 -1.41
CA LEU A 96 14.12 -11.90 -0.19
C LEU A 96 13.40 -10.72 0.49
N ALA A 97 12.83 -9.80 -0.30
CA ALA A 97 12.17 -8.60 0.23
C ALA A 97 10.84 -8.88 0.97
N LYS A 98 9.99 -9.81 0.47
CA LYS A 98 8.67 -10.08 1.07
C LYS A 98 8.21 -11.55 1.02
N GLY A 99 9.10 -12.47 0.69
CA GLY A 99 8.83 -13.91 0.62
C GLY A 99 8.12 -14.37 -0.66
N PRO A 100 7.37 -15.49 -0.61
CA PRO A 100 6.87 -16.23 -1.78
C PRO A 100 5.79 -15.50 -2.59
N VAL A 101 5.34 -14.33 -2.12
CA VAL A 101 4.36 -13.49 -2.83
C VAL A 101 4.88 -13.06 -4.20
N ALA A 102 6.15 -12.66 -4.32
CA ALA A 102 6.72 -12.26 -5.61
C ALA A 102 6.73 -13.40 -6.63
N PRO A 103 7.27 -14.60 -6.31
CA PRO A 103 7.19 -15.78 -7.17
C PRO A 103 5.76 -16.13 -7.60
N ALA A 104 4.79 -16.07 -6.68
CA ALA A 104 3.39 -16.36 -6.99
C ALA A 104 2.81 -15.39 -8.02
N LEU A 105 3.01 -14.08 -7.82
CA LEU A 105 2.52 -13.05 -8.75
C LEU A 105 3.25 -13.09 -10.10
N PHE A 106 4.57 -13.35 -10.08
CA PHE A 106 5.37 -13.51 -11.29
C PHE A 106 4.88 -14.71 -12.11
N ALA A 107 4.75 -15.88 -11.47
CA ALA A 107 4.29 -17.10 -12.12
C ALA A 107 2.87 -16.92 -12.69
N LEU A 108 1.95 -16.35 -11.93
CA LEU A 108 0.59 -16.10 -12.39
C LEU A 108 0.56 -15.15 -13.59
N THR A 109 1.34 -14.07 -13.55
CA THR A 109 1.43 -13.11 -14.67
C THR A 109 2.00 -13.77 -15.93
N VAL A 110 3.16 -14.41 -15.82
CA VAL A 110 3.87 -15.01 -16.96
C VAL A 110 3.08 -16.18 -17.53
N ALA A 111 2.54 -17.07 -16.69
CA ALA A 111 1.75 -18.21 -17.15
C ALA A 111 0.45 -17.76 -17.83
N ALA A 112 -0.28 -16.79 -17.26
CA ALA A 112 -1.48 -16.24 -17.89
C ALA A 112 -1.16 -15.60 -19.25
N PHE A 113 -0.07 -14.84 -19.33
CA PHE A 113 0.37 -14.21 -20.58
C PHE A 113 0.77 -15.26 -21.64
N LEU A 114 1.62 -16.23 -21.29
CA LEU A 114 2.03 -17.30 -22.20
C LEU A 114 0.86 -18.18 -22.65
N CYS A 115 -0.13 -18.40 -21.77
CA CYS A 115 -1.38 -19.07 -22.11
C CYS A 115 -2.16 -18.27 -23.17
N TRP A 116 -2.31 -16.96 -22.96
CA TRP A 116 -2.97 -16.07 -23.92
C TRP A 116 -2.24 -16.05 -25.27
N GLU A 117 -0.91 -16.03 -25.26
CA GLU A 117 -0.07 -16.10 -26.47
C GLU A 117 0.07 -17.51 -27.06
N ARG A 118 -0.61 -18.53 -26.49
CA ARG A 118 -0.48 -19.95 -26.89
C ARG A 118 0.97 -20.43 -26.99
N SER A 119 1.83 -19.94 -26.09
CA SER A 119 3.27 -20.17 -26.09
C SER A 119 3.80 -20.75 -24.78
N LEU A 120 2.94 -21.45 -24.02
CA LEU A 120 3.29 -22.10 -22.73
C LEU A 120 4.50 -23.04 -22.83
N GLY A 121 4.71 -23.71 -23.97
CA GLY A 121 5.88 -24.56 -24.19
C GLY A 121 7.22 -23.81 -24.05
N ARG A 122 7.22 -22.49 -24.25
CA ARG A 122 8.42 -21.64 -24.07
C ARG A 122 8.80 -21.48 -22.60
N LEU A 123 7.91 -21.74 -21.64
CA LEU A 123 8.14 -21.51 -20.21
C LEU A 123 9.43 -22.18 -19.71
N ARG A 124 9.79 -23.36 -20.24
CA ARG A 124 11.05 -24.05 -19.88
C ARG A 124 12.29 -23.21 -20.19
N ARG A 125 12.27 -22.40 -21.25
CA ARG A 125 13.40 -21.54 -21.65
C ARG A 125 13.56 -20.31 -20.75
N LEU A 126 12.60 -20.01 -19.88
CA LEU A 126 12.73 -18.98 -18.85
C LEU A 126 13.65 -19.44 -17.71
N PHE A 127 13.70 -20.75 -17.44
CA PHE A 127 14.47 -21.35 -16.35
C PHE A 127 15.90 -21.68 -16.78
N THR A 128 16.71 -20.63 -16.99
CA THR A 128 18.15 -20.82 -17.24
C THR A 128 18.84 -21.37 -15.98
N PRO A 129 19.85 -22.26 -16.10
CA PRO A 129 20.54 -22.80 -14.93
C PRO A 129 21.11 -21.72 -14.01
N ALA A 130 21.76 -20.70 -14.59
CA ALA A 130 22.28 -19.56 -13.85
C ALA A 130 21.17 -18.75 -13.16
N GLY A 131 20.03 -18.54 -13.83
CA GLY A 131 18.89 -17.82 -13.27
C GLY A 131 18.26 -18.56 -12.10
N VAL A 132 18.11 -19.89 -12.21
CA VAL A 132 17.61 -20.74 -11.12
C VAL A 132 18.56 -20.70 -9.93
N PHE A 133 19.87 -20.84 -10.15
CA PHE A 133 20.86 -20.76 -9.08
C PHE A 133 20.80 -19.41 -8.35
N LEU A 134 20.72 -18.30 -9.09
CA LEU A 134 20.60 -16.96 -8.51
C LEU A 134 19.27 -16.76 -7.76
N ALA A 135 18.15 -17.24 -8.32
CA ALA A 135 16.85 -17.14 -7.68
C ALA A 135 16.81 -17.89 -6.34
N LEU A 136 17.35 -19.10 -6.31
CA LEU A 136 17.43 -19.92 -5.09
C LEU A 136 18.41 -19.33 -4.08
N GLY A 137 19.63 -18.95 -4.51
CA GLY A 137 20.64 -18.38 -3.62
C GLY A 137 20.19 -17.06 -2.99
N LEU A 138 19.68 -16.12 -3.79
CA LEU A 138 19.23 -14.81 -3.32
C LEU A 138 17.91 -14.91 -2.54
N GLY A 139 16.96 -15.70 -3.04
CA GLY A 139 15.62 -15.80 -2.46
C GLY A 139 15.53 -16.68 -1.22
N LEU A 140 16.23 -17.82 -1.21
CA LEU A 140 16.17 -18.79 -0.13
C LEU A 140 17.35 -18.71 0.85
N GLY A 141 18.41 -17.96 0.54
CA GLY A 141 19.59 -17.85 1.41
C GLY A 141 19.25 -17.44 2.84
N TRP A 142 18.40 -16.41 3.01
CA TRP A 142 17.95 -15.98 4.34
C TRP A 142 17.09 -17.03 5.05
N TYR A 143 16.24 -17.75 4.32
CA TYR A 143 15.45 -18.84 4.90
C TYR A 143 16.35 -19.97 5.40
N GLY A 144 17.44 -20.27 4.71
CA GLY A 144 18.45 -21.23 5.15
C GLY A 144 19.13 -20.81 6.45
N VAL A 145 19.60 -19.56 6.54
CA VAL A 145 20.21 -19.02 7.77
C VAL A 145 19.20 -18.99 8.92
N ALA A 146 17.96 -18.57 8.66
CA ALA A 146 16.92 -18.54 9.68
C ALA A 146 16.53 -19.93 10.17
N LEU A 147 16.46 -20.92 9.27
CA LEU A 147 16.21 -22.30 9.64
C LEU A 147 17.36 -22.88 10.47
N ALA A 148 18.62 -22.60 10.10
CA ALA A 148 19.79 -23.04 10.87
C ALA A 148 19.84 -22.42 12.28
N GLY A 149 19.40 -21.17 12.44
CA GLY A 149 19.41 -20.48 13.73
C GLY A 149 18.23 -20.82 14.66
N TRP A 150 17.01 -20.89 14.12
CA TRP A 150 15.78 -21.02 14.92
C TRP A 150 15.01 -22.34 14.70
N GLY A 151 15.43 -23.17 13.76
CA GLY A 151 14.89 -24.52 13.54
C GLY A 151 13.36 -24.57 13.39
N ALA A 152 12.73 -25.49 14.13
CA ALA A 152 11.29 -25.72 14.08
C ALA A 152 10.45 -24.52 14.54
N ALA A 153 10.99 -23.62 15.37
CA ALA A 153 10.28 -22.41 15.78
C ALA A 153 10.08 -21.46 14.58
N PHE A 154 11.10 -21.29 13.74
CA PHE A 154 10.98 -20.51 12.51
C PHE A 154 9.95 -21.10 11.55
N VAL A 155 9.96 -22.42 11.34
CA VAL A 155 8.99 -23.08 10.45
C VAL A 155 7.56 -22.87 10.95
N ARG A 156 7.32 -23.11 12.24
CA ARG A 156 5.98 -23.00 12.83
C ARG A 156 5.43 -21.57 12.80
N GLU A 157 6.25 -20.59 13.20
CA GLU A 157 5.80 -19.19 13.31
C GLU A 157 5.81 -18.47 11.95
N HIS A 158 6.84 -18.67 11.15
CA HIS A 158 7.07 -17.89 9.92
C HIS A 158 6.54 -18.59 8.67
N LEU A 159 6.79 -19.89 8.48
CA LEU A 159 6.35 -20.57 7.26
C LEU A 159 4.87 -21.00 7.37
N VAL A 160 4.54 -21.73 8.43
CA VAL A 160 3.17 -22.22 8.66
C VAL A 160 2.29 -21.08 9.15
N GLY A 161 2.67 -20.43 10.26
CA GLY A 161 1.84 -19.42 10.90
C GLY A 161 1.51 -18.24 10.01
N ARG A 162 2.51 -17.70 9.30
CA ARG A 162 2.32 -16.49 8.48
C ARG A 162 1.85 -16.77 7.05
N TYR A 163 2.27 -17.83 6.37
CA TYR A 163 1.82 -18.06 4.99
C TYR A 163 0.56 -18.92 4.92
N LEU A 164 0.54 -20.08 5.58
CA LEU A 164 -0.65 -20.94 5.60
C LEU A 164 -1.77 -20.31 6.45
N GLY A 165 -1.43 -19.73 7.61
CA GLY A 165 -2.41 -19.06 8.48
C GLY A 165 -3.11 -17.88 7.81
N ASN A 166 -2.40 -17.06 7.02
CA ASN A 166 -3.00 -15.93 6.30
C ASN A 166 -3.78 -16.35 5.03
N LEU A 167 -3.43 -17.49 4.42
CA LEU A 167 -4.10 -18.00 3.22
C LEU A 167 -5.40 -18.74 3.56
N VAL A 168 -5.34 -19.67 4.53
CA VAL A 168 -6.43 -20.58 4.90
C VAL A 168 -7.30 -19.99 6.03
N GLY A 169 -6.76 -19.04 6.81
CA GLY A 169 -7.46 -18.49 7.98
C GLY A 169 -7.57 -19.55 9.08
N GLY A 170 -6.51 -19.75 9.86
CA GLY A 170 -6.63 -20.64 11.04
C GLY A 170 -5.36 -21.32 11.58
N PHE A 171 -4.20 -21.21 10.92
CA PHE A 171 -3.00 -21.98 11.33
C PHE A 171 -1.79 -21.15 11.78
N GLY A 172 -2.01 -19.95 12.32
CA GLY A 172 -0.92 -19.13 12.84
C GLY A 172 -1.31 -18.29 14.04
N THR A 173 -0.30 -17.99 14.85
CA THR A 173 -0.26 -17.07 16.00
C THR A 173 -0.66 -15.62 15.69
N VAL A 174 -1.33 -15.38 14.56
CA VAL A 174 -1.81 -14.06 14.14
C VAL A 174 -3.17 -13.82 14.78
N ASP A 175 -3.23 -12.74 15.56
CA ASP A 175 -4.32 -12.17 16.37
C ASP A 175 -5.68 -11.91 15.70
N TYR A 176 -5.96 -12.50 14.55
CA TYR A 176 -7.13 -12.17 13.76
C TYR A 176 -7.52 -13.33 12.85
N THR A 177 -8.53 -14.10 13.29
CA THR A 177 -9.42 -14.82 12.38
C THR A 177 -10.45 -13.81 11.86
N PRO A 178 -10.40 -13.43 10.57
CA PRO A 178 -11.45 -12.60 9.99
C PRO A 178 -12.78 -13.34 10.13
N ALA A 179 -13.82 -12.66 10.64
CA ALA A 179 -15.17 -13.22 10.61
C ALA A 179 -15.51 -13.67 9.17
N PRO A 180 -16.20 -14.81 8.99
CA PRO A 180 -16.57 -15.30 7.66
C PRO A 180 -17.32 -14.20 6.91
N ARG A 181 -16.84 -13.87 5.71
CA ARG A 181 -17.45 -12.86 4.84
C ARG A 181 -18.11 -13.55 3.64
N PRO A 182 -19.22 -13.02 3.11
CA PRO A 182 -19.85 -13.57 1.91
C PRO A 182 -18.90 -13.59 0.71
N LEU A 183 -19.06 -14.56 -0.19
CA LEU A 183 -18.26 -14.64 -1.44
C LEU A 183 -18.28 -13.33 -2.23
N ALA A 184 -19.43 -12.65 -2.28
CA ALA A 184 -19.57 -11.35 -2.92
C ALA A 184 -18.60 -10.28 -2.37
N TYR A 185 -18.32 -10.29 -1.06
CA TYR A 185 -17.30 -9.41 -0.47
C TYR A 185 -15.91 -9.73 -1.01
N HIS A 186 -15.56 -11.02 -1.12
CA HIS A 186 -14.25 -11.43 -1.62
C HIS A 186 -14.05 -11.04 -3.08
N LEU A 187 -15.05 -11.28 -3.92
CA LEU A 187 -15.03 -10.94 -5.35
C LEU A 187 -15.02 -9.43 -5.59
N ALA A 188 -15.73 -8.64 -4.78
CA ALA A 188 -15.82 -7.19 -4.97
C ALA A 188 -14.65 -6.41 -4.36
N PHE A 189 -13.98 -6.92 -3.32
CA PHE A 189 -12.99 -6.15 -2.55
C PHE A 189 -11.84 -5.61 -3.41
N TYR A 190 -11.12 -6.46 -4.14
CA TYR A 190 -9.95 -6.01 -4.89
C TYR A 190 -10.30 -5.19 -6.14
N PRO A 191 -11.32 -5.54 -6.95
CA PRO A 191 -11.74 -4.69 -8.06
C PRO A 191 -12.11 -3.27 -7.61
N THR A 192 -12.93 -3.13 -6.56
CA THR A 192 -13.34 -1.82 -6.04
C THR A 192 -12.16 -1.02 -5.49
N HIS A 193 -11.24 -1.66 -4.76
CA HIS A 193 -10.06 -0.99 -4.22
C HIS A 193 -9.00 -0.69 -5.28
N LEU A 194 -8.97 -1.42 -6.39
CA LEU A 194 -8.07 -1.12 -7.51
C LEU A 194 -8.48 0.18 -8.19
N LEU A 195 -9.80 0.37 -8.38
CA LEU A 195 -10.36 1.63 -8.86
C LEU A 195 -10.01 2.79 -7.92
N ALA A 196 -10.06 2.58 -6.60
CA ALA A 196 -9.63 3.61 -5.64
C ALA A 196 -8.10 3.84 -5.67
N SER A 197 -7.31 2.78 -5.86
CA SER A 197 -5.84 2.85 -5.84
C SER A 197 -5.27 3.54 -7.08
N ALA A 198 -5.98 3.47 -8.21
CA ALA A 198 -5.61 4.14 -9.46
C ALA A 198 -6.09 5.60 -9.54
N LEU A 199 -6.79 6.13 -8.53
CA LEU A 199 -7.16 7.54 -8.48
C LEU A 199 -5.91 8.43 -8.58
N PRO A 200 -6.00 9.58 -9.26
CA PRO A 200 -7.17 10.16 -9.92
C PRO A 200 -7.45 9.60 -11.33
N TRP A 201 -6.64 8.66 -11.82
CA TRP A 201 -6.61 8.21 -13.20
C TRP A 201 -7.63 7.12 -13.56
N THR A 202 -8.44 6.69 -12.61
CA THR A 202 -9.46 5.65 -12.78
C THR A 202 -10.38 5.89 -13.97
N PRO A 203 -10.93 7.11 -14.21
CA PRO A 203 -11.77 7.36 -15.38
C PRO A 203 -11.01 7.20 -16.70
N PHE A 204 -9.77 7.69 -16.76
CA PHE A 204 -8.89 7.56 -17.93
C PHE A 204 -8.49 6.10 -18.17
N THR A 205 -8.23 5.35 -17.09
CA THR A 205 -7.91 3.92 -17.13
C THR A 205 -9.10 3.12 -17.66
N ALA A 206 -10.31 3.38 -17.16
CA ALA A 206 -11.53 2.74 -17.64
C ALA A 206 -11.78 3.04 -19.13
N ALA A 207 -11.63 4.30 -19.54
CA ALA A 207 -11.74 4.69 -20.94
C ALA A 207 -10.66 4.03 -21.83
N ALA A 208 -9.42 3.93 -21.34
CA ALA A 208 -8.32 3.27 -22.03
C ALA A 208 -8.61 1.79 -22.25
N LEU A 209 -9.03 1.07 -21.21
CA LEU A 209 -9.40 -0.35 -21.28
C LEU A 209 -10.60 -0.60 -22.21
N TRP A 210 -11.62 0.26 -22.14
CA TRP A 210 -12.77 0.18 -23.03
C TRP A 210 -12.37 0.36 -24.51
N ARG A 211 -11.55 1.38 -24.81
CA ARG A 211 -11.04 1.62 -26.17
C ARG A 211 -10.13 0.47 -26.63
N LEU A 212 -9.29 -0.06 -25.75
CA LEU A 212 -8.39 -1.18 -26.05
C LEU A 212 -9.17 -2.41 -26.54
N GLY A 213 -10.30 -2.72 -25.90
CA GLY A 213 -11.19 -3.80 -26.34
C GLY A 213 -11.86 -3.52 -27.68
N ARG A 214 -12.47 -2.33 -27.85
CA ARG A 214 -13.23 -2.01 -29.07
C ARG A 214 -12.37 -1.80 -30.32
N ALA A 215 -11.17 -1.27 -30.16
CA ALA A 215 -10.26 -0.98 -31.27
C ALA A 215 -9.38 -2.19 -31.65
N GLY A 216 -9.66 -3.39 -31.11
CA GLY A 216 -8.86 -4.58 -31.37
C GLY A 216 -7.44 -4.53 -30.76
N GLY A 217 -7.18 -3.63 -29.82
CA GLY A 217 -5.88 -3.48 -29.14
C GLY A 217 -5.49 -4.70 -28.30
N LEU A 218 -6.45 -5.58 -27.97
CA LEU A 218 -6.18 -6.92 -27.43
C LEU A 218 -5.45 -7.83 -28.43
N ARG A 219 -5.10 -7.39 -29.64
CA ARG A 219 -4.18 -8.08 -30.55
C ARG A 219 -2.71 -7.79 -30.23
N ASP A 220 -2.41 -6.70 -29.53
CA ASP A 220 -1.05 -6.34 -29.13
C ASP A 220 -0.59 -7.18 -27.93
N PRO A 221 0.48 -7.99 -28.05
CA PRO A 221 1.04 -8.75 -26.93
C PRO A 221 1.47 -7.88 -25.76
N ARG A 222 1.88 -6.62 -26.00
CA ARG A 222 2.24 -5.67 -24.93
C ARG A 222 1.05 -5.42 -24.02
N ALA A 223 -0.11 -5.15 -24.63
CA ALA A 223 -1.35 -4.90 -23.89
C ALA A 223 -1.81 -6.14 -23.11
N ARG A 224 -1.75 -7.34 -23.72
CA ARG A 224 -2.08 -8.61 -23.04
C ARG A 224 -1.19 -8.87 -21.84
N PHE A 225 0.13 -8.68 -22.00
CA PHE A 225 1.08 -8.82 -20.90
C PHE A 225 0.74 -7.89 -19.73
N LEU A 226 0.50 -6.61 -20.02
CA LEU A 226 0.14 -5.62 -18.99
C LEU A 226 -1.21 -5.93 -18.33
N LEU A 227 -2.19 -6.46 -19.07
CA LEU A 227 -3.48 -6.91 -18.51
C LEU A 227 -3.30 -8.11 -17.58
N CYS A 228 -2.54 -9.13 -17.99
CA CYS A 228 -2.21 -10.27 -17.14
C CYS A 228 -1.51 -9.81 -15.86
N TRP A 229 -0.57 -8.87 -15.97
CA TRP A 229 0.14 -8.31 -14.84
C TRP A 229 -0.80 -7.53 -13.91
N ALA A 230 -1.62 -6.61 -14.44
CA ALA A 230 -2.56 -5.86 -13.63
C ALA A 230 -3.58 -6.76 -12.90
N ALA A 231 -4.01 -7.86 -13.54
CA ALA A 231 -4.96 -8.82 -12.99
C ALA A 231 -4.35 -9.79 -11.96
N ALA A 232 -3.05 -10.12 -12.05
CA ALA A 232 -2.45 -11.15 -11.22
C ALA A 232 -2.61 -10.91 -9.70
N PRO A 233 -2.35 -9.70 -9.14
CA PRO A 233 -2.61 -9.43 -7.72
C PRO A 233 -4.09 -9.58 -7.34
N VAL A 234 -5.01 -9.12 -8.19
CA VAL A 234 -6.46 -9.22 -7.96
C VAL A 234 -6.85 -10.70 -7.84
N VAL A 235 -6.43 -11.53 -8.78
CA VAL A 235 -6.75 -12.96 -8.81
C VAL A 235 -6.08 -13.69 -7.63
N ALA A 236 -4.79 -13.46 -7.40
CA ALA A 236 -4.02 -14.16 -6.37
C ALA A 236 -4.51 -13.87 -4.95
N PHE A 237 -4.91 -12.63 -4.65
CA PHE A 237 -5.29 -12.24 -3.29
C PHE A 237 -6.79 -12.34 -3.01
N THR A 238 -7.66 -12.41 -4.03
CA THR A 238 -9.11 -12.62 -3.86
C THR A 238 -9.47 -13.78 -2.92
N PRO A 239 -8.86 -14.98 -3.01
CA PRO A 239 -9.18 -16.07 -2.10
C PRO A 239 -8.67 -15.87 -0.66
N ALA A 240 -7.72 -14.95 -0.41
CA ALA A 240 -7.13 -14.80 0.92
C ALA A 240 -8.15 -14.39 1.99
N ALA A 241 -8.09 -15.03 3.16
CA ALA A 241 -8.93 -14.70 4.31
C ALA A 241 -8.68 -13.27 4.80
N THR A 242 -7.41 -12.87 4.90
CA THR A 242 -7.02 -11.51 5.27
C THR A 242 -6.79 -10.64 4.04
N LYS A 243 -7.56 -9.57 3.90
CA LYS A 243 -7.47 -8.62 2.77
C LYS A 243 -6.80 -7.32 3.18
N LEU A 244 -5.81 -6.89 2.39
CA LEU A 244 -5.07 -5.66 2.61
C LEU A 244 -4.99 -4.85 1.31
N ARG A 245 -5.32 -3.56 1.39
CA ARG A 245 -5.40 -2.66 0.21
C ARG A 245 -4.07 -2.57 -0.55
N HIS A 246 -2.95 -2.59 0.16
CA HIS A 246 -1.61 -2.47 -0.43
C HIS A 246 -1.16 -3.68 -1.24
N TYR A 247 -1.89 -4.81 -1.17
CA TYR A 247 -1.62 -5.95 -2.05
C TYR A 247 -1.87 -5.65 -3.54
N LEU A 248 -2.55 -4.53 -3.84
CA LEU A 248 -2.77 -4.03 -5.20
C LEU A 248 -1.66 -3.13 -5.74
N LEU A 249 -0.65 -2.75 -4.93
CA LEU A 249 0.47 -1.93 -5.40
C LEU A 249 1.14 -2.49 -6.67
N PRO A 250 1.35 -3.82 -6.82
CA PRO A 250 1.90 -4.38 -8.05
C PRO A 250 1.05 -4.20 -9.31
N SER A 251 -0.24 -3.87 -9.19
CA SER A 251 -1.11 -3.58 -10.33
C SER A 251 -0.99 -2.15 -10.83
N LEU A 252 -0.38 -1.22 -10.07
CA LEU A 252 -0.34 0.19 -10.46
C LEU A 252 0.58 0.49 -11.66
N PRO A 253 1.82 -0.07 -11.75
CA PRO A 253 2.67 0.15 -12.91
C PRO A 253 2.03 -0.28 -14.24
N PRO A 254 1.46 -1.50 -14.39
CA PRO A 254 0.85 -1.89 -15.65
C PRO A 254 -0.42 -1.09 -15.97
N LEU A 255 -1.18 -0.62 -14.97
CA LEU A 255 -2.32 0.28 -15.21
C LEU A 255 -1.87 1.64 -15.75
N ALA A 256 -0.79 2.21 -15.20
CA ALA A 256 -0.22 3.45 -15.72
C ALA A 256 0.27 3.28 -17.17
N LEU A 257 0.92 2.15 -17.49
CA LEU A 257 1.38 1.81 -18.83
C LEU A 257 0.24 1.59 -19.83
N LEU A 258 -0.85 0.94 -19.41
CA LEU A 258 -2.05 0.75 -20.24
C LEU A 258 -2.80 2.06 -20.49
N THR A 259 -2.75 2.99 -19.54
CA THR A 259 -3.50 4.25 -19.59
C THR A 259 -2.76 5.33 -20.38
N ALA A 260 -1.42 5.33 -20.34
CA ALA A 260 -0.57 6.35 -20.96
C ALA A 260 -0.87 6.61 -22.45
N PRO A 261 -0.96 5.59 -23.34
CA PRO A 261 -1.27 5.82 -24.76
C PRO A 261 -2.63 6.49 -24.99
N ALA A 262 -3.64 6.14 -24.18
CA ALA A 262 -4.97 6.74 -24.29
C ALA A 262 -4.98 8.20 -23.85
N VAL A 263 -4.22 8.54 -22.80
CA VAL A 263 -4.04 9.93 -22.35
C VAL A 263 -3.33 10.75 -23.42
N ILE A 264 -2.24 10.23 -24.01
CA ILE A 264 -1.52 10.91 -25.10
C ILE A 264 -2.44 11.16 -26.29
N ALA A 265 -3.19 10.15 -26.73
CA ALA A 265 -4.14 10.31 -27.83
C ALA A 265 -5.19 11.40 -27.54
N LEU A 266 -5.65 11.54 -26.29
CA LEU A 266 -6.56 12.62 -25.87
C LEU A 266 -5.89 14.00 -25.90
N LEU A 267 -4.60 14.08 -25.55
CA LEU A 267 -3.82 15.32 -25.62
C LEU A 267 -3.59 15.77 -27.07
N GLU A 268 -3.44 14.82 -27.99
CA GLU A 268 -3.17 15.07 -29.41
C GLU A 268 -4.44 15.29 -30.26
N THR A 269 -5.64 14.97 -29.74
CA THR A 269 -6.87 15.05 -30.54
C THR A 269 -7.19 16.51 -30.93
N SER A 270 -7.01 16.86 -32.21
CA SER A 270 -7.39 18.16 -32.76
C SER A 270 -8.91 18.32 -32.93
N ALA A 271 -9.41 19.54 -32.71
CA ALA A 271 -10.83 19.93 -32.59
C ALA A 271 -11.70 19.80 -33.87
N ARG A 272 -11.42 18.87 -34.79
CA ARG A 272 -12.11 18.77 -36.09
C ARG A 272 -13.20 17.70 -36.20
N HIS A 273 -13.49 16.92 -35.15
CA HIS A 273 -14.62 15.98 -35.15
C HIS A 273 -15.61 16.36 -34.04
N LEU A 274 -16.26 17.50 -34.22
CA LEU A 274 -17.11 18.18 -33.24
C LEU A 274 -18.61 17.95 -33.52
N GLU A 275 -19.03 16.69 -33.67
CA GLU A 275 -20.46 16.31 -33.55
C GLU A 275 -20.71 15.41 -32.33
N ARG A 276 -19.67 14.73 -31.81
CA ARG A 276 -19.71 13.95 -30.55
C ARG A 276 -19.48 14.79 -29.29
N GLY A 277 -19.32 16.11 -29.44
CA GLY A 277 -18.99 17.04 -28.36
C GLY A 277 -20.12 17.21 -27.34
N LEU A 278 -21.39 17.10 -27.75
CA LEU A 278 -22.52 17.22 -26.83
C LEU A 278 -22.63 15.99 -25.91
N ALA A 279 -22.46 14.78 -26.46
CA ALA A 279 -22.53 13.53 -25.69
C ALA A 279 -21.39 13.40 -24.65
N LEU A 280 -20.19 13.87 -24.99
CA LEU A 280 -19.07 13.91 -24.04
C LEU A 280 -19.24 14.99 -22.97
N ARG A 281 -19.88 16.12 -23.32
CA ARG A 281 -20.23 17.18 -22.36
C ARG A 281 -21.34 16.76 -21.42
N THR A 282 -22.38 16.10 -21.93
CA THR A 282 -23.45 15.55 -21.09
C THR A 282 -22.94 14.41 -20.23
N ALA A 283 -22.10 13.52 -20.75
CA ALA A 283 -21.45 12.49 -19.94
C ALA A 283 -20.52 13.09 -18.86
N GLY A 284 -19.75 14.13 -19.20
CA GLY A 284 -18.91 14.84 -18.24
C GLY A 284 -19.71 15.59 -17.16
N LEU A 285 -20.82 16.21 -17.55
CA LEU A 285 -21.75 16.88 -16.63
C LEU A 285 -22.45 15.86 -15.73
N LEU A 286 -22.92 14.74 -16.29
CA LEU A 286 -23.55 13.64 -15.55
C LEU A 286 -22.56 12.96 -14.58
N LEU A 287 -21.30 12.78 -14.98
CA LEU A 287 -20.25 12.29 -14.10
C LEU A 287 -19.91 13.31 -13.00
N GLY A 288 -19.90 14.60 -13.33
CA GLY A 288 -19.70 15.68 -12.37
C GLY A 288 -20.84 15.77 -11.35
N THR A 289 -22.10 15.73 -11.81
CA THR A 289 -23.27 15.74 -10.94
C THR A 289 -23.38 14.45 -10.13
N ALA A 290 -23.08 13.29 -10.70
CA ALA A 290 -23.00 12.03 -9.96
C ALA A 290 -21.89 12.06 -8.90
N ALA A 291 -20.73 12.66 -9.19
CA ALA A 291 -19.66 12.84 -8.21
C ALA A 291 -20.05 13.80 -7.07
N LEU A 292 -20.75 14.89 -7.39
CA LEU A 292 -21.28 15.83 -6.39
C LEU A 292 -22.40 15.22 -5.54
N ALA A 293 -23.31 14.46 -6.16
CA ALA A 293 -24.38 13.75 -5.45
C ALA A 293 -23.81 12.61 -4.58
N ALA A 294 -22.82 11.87 -5.07
CA ALA A 294 -22.10 10.87 -4.28
C ALA A 294 -21.33 11.52 -3.13
N GLY A 295 -20.71 12.69 -3.34
CA GLY A 295 -20.07 13.49 -2.29
C GLY A 295 -21.05 13.99 -1.23
N GLY A 296 -22.22 14.49 -1.66
CA GLY A 296 -23.29 14.95 -0.78
C GLY A 296 -23.89 13.82 0.05
N TRP A 297 -24.23 12.70 -0.58
CA TRP A 297 -24.69 11.49 0.11
C TRP A 297 -23.62 10.92 1.06
N PHE A 298 -22.35 10.98 0.67
CA PHE A 298 -21.24 10.53 1.52
C PHE A 298 -21.07 11.38 2.78
N LEU A 299 -21.26 12.70 2.68
CA LEU A 299 -21.22 13.62 3.82
C LEU A 299 -22.44 13.48 4.74
N ALA A 300 -23.60 13.07 4.21
CA ALA A 300 -24.82 12.84 4.98
C ALA A 300 -24.81 11.47 5.68
N ASP A 301 -24.83 10.38 4.91
CA ASP A 301 -25.05 9.01 5.42
C ASP A 301 -23.89 8.06 5.13
N GLY A 302 -23.12 8.31 4.08
CA GLY A 302 -22.02 7.41 3.66
C GLY A 302 -20.84 7.35 4.63
N TRP A 303 -20.74 8.28 5.59
CA TRP A 303 -19.69 8.28 6.62
C TRP A 303 -19.69 6.99 7.45
N ALA A 304 -20.86 6.36 7.65
CA ALA A 304 -21.00 5.11 8.40
C ALA A 304 -20.38 3.90 7.66
N LEU A 305 -20.25 3.98 6.34
CA LEU A 305 -19.66 2.92 5.50
C LEU A 305 -18.12 2.95 5.53
N LEU A 306 -17.52 4.03 6.01
CA LEU A 306 -16.08 4.15 6.13
C LEU A 306 -15.54 3.18 7.18
N SER A 307 -14.42 2.54 6.82
CA SER A 307 -13.65 1.77 7.79
C SER A 307 -13.21 2.70 8.95
N ARG A 308 -12.98 2.13 10.14
CA ARG A 308 -12.50 2.92 11.30
C ARG A 308 -11.24 3.74 10.98
N SER A 309 -10.35 3.22 10.14
CA SER A 309 -9.14 3.93 9.71
C SER A 309 -9.48 5.12 8.82
N ASP A 310 -10.43 4.96 7.91
CA ASP A 310 -10.80 6.00 6.96
C ASP A 310 -11.60 7.11 7.67
N ARG A 311 -12.47 6.75 8.63
CA ARG A 311 -13.12 7.70 9.56
C ARG A 311 -12.11 8.50 10.37
N SER A 312 -11.13 7.83 10.98
CA SER A 312 -10.04 8.50 11.71
C SER A 312 -9.26 9.47 10.82
N THR A 313 -9.10 9.16 9.53
CA THR A 313 -8.42 10.04 8.58
C THR A 313 -9.28 11.26 8.28
N LEU A 314 -10.59 11.07 8.08
CA LEU A 314 -11.55 12.14 7.88
C LEU A 314 -11.66 13.06 9.10
N GLU A 315 -11.72 12.51 10.31
CA GLU A 315 -11.71 13.28 11.57
C GLU A 315 -10.43 14.10 11.75
N ALA A 316 -9.28 13.60 11.29
CA ALA A 316 -8.04 14.36 11.32
C ALA A 316 -7.98 15.43 10.22
N LEU A 317 -8.73 15.22 9.14
CA LEU A 317 -8.85 16.16 8.03
C LEU A 317 -9.79 17.32 8.38
N LEU A 318 -10.98 17.05 8.93
CA LEU A 318 -12.03 18.05 9.18
C LEU A 318 -11.57 19.32 9.92
N PRO A 319 -10.77 19.26 11.00
CA PRO A 319 -10.25 20.46 11.66
C PRO A 319 -9.25 21.25 10.81
N LEU A 320 -8.46 20.55 9.98
CA LEU A 320 -7.56 21.21 9.01
C LEU A 320 -8.37 21.97 7.96
N LEU A 321 -9.54 21.42 7.59
CA LEU A 321 -10.48 22.05 6.68
C LEU A 321 -11.19 23.26 7.33
N ALA A 322 -11.59 23.14 8.60
CA ALA A 322 -12.31 24.17 9.34
C ALA A 322 -11.45 25.36 9.79
N GLY A 323 -10.13 25.19 9.95
CA GLY A 323 -9.21 26.24 10.41
C GLY A 323 -8.79 27.26 9.33
N ARG A 324 -9.11 27.01 8.04
CA ARG A 324 -8.85 27.93 6.91
C ARG A 324 -9.98 27.90 5.86
N PRO A 325 -11.24 28.16 6.25
CA PRO A 325 -12.40 27.89 5.41
C PRO A 325 -12.38 28.72 4.12
N GLY A 326 -11.90 29.97 4.17
CA GLY A 326 -11.83 30.86 2.99
C GLY A 326 -10.81 30.44 1.93
N ALA A 327 -9.57 30.10 2.32
CA ALA A 327 -8.52 29.72 1.39
C ALA A 327 -8.80 28.37 0.71
N MET A 328 -9.45 27.45 1.44
CA MET A 328 -9.81 26.14 0.91
C MET A 328 -11.11 26.14 0.12
N ALA A 329 -12.14 26.88 0.54
CA ALA A 329 -13.31 27.09 -0.31
C ALA A 329 -12.86 27.74 -1.62
N ALA A 330 -11.94 28.71 -1.58
CA ALA A 330 -11.35 29.30 -2.78
C ALA A 330 -10.52 28.29 -3.61
N ALA A 331 -9.78 27.37 -2.99
CA ALA A 331 -9.02 26.34 -3.72
C ALA A 331 -9.92 25.23 -4.31
N ALA A 332 -10.94 24.77 -3.57
CA ALA A 332 -11.89 23.77 -4.02
C ALA A 332 -12.86 24.33 -5.06
N VAL A 333 -13.37 25.55 -4.85
CA VAL A 333 -14.13 26.32 -5.84
C VAL A 333 -13.24 26.65 -7.03
N GLY A 334 -12.00 27.09 -6.84
CA GLY A 334 -11.06 27.37 -7.93
C GLY A 334 -10.70 26.12 -8.75
N PHE A 335 -10.55 24.97 -8.10
CA PHE A 335 -10.34 23.68 -8.77
C PHE A 335 -11.61 23.21 -9.50
N ALA A 336 -12.78 23.28 -8.86
CA ALA A 336 -14.06 22.93 -9.48
C ALA A 336 -14.44 23.87 -10.64
N LEU A 337 -14.19 25.17 -10.49
CA LEU A 337 -14.37 26.21 -11.50
C LEU A 337 -13.33 26.06 -12.61
N GLY A 338 -12.09 25.68 -12.28
CA GLY A 338 -11.06 25.29 -13.24
C GLY A 338 -11.48 24.10 -14.08
N ILE A 339 -12.00 23.03 -13.45
CA ILE A 339 -12.58 21.88 -14.15
C ILE A 339 -13.77 22.33 -15.01
N ALA A 340 -14.70 23.13 -14.48
CA ALA A 340 -15.89 23.59 -15.20
C ALA A 340 -15.55 24.48 -16.41
N VAL A 341 -14.61 25.42 -16.27
CA VAL A 341 -14.12 26.30 -17.35
C VAL A 341 -13.38 25.49 -18.41
N VAL A 342 -12.59 24.50 -17.99
CA VAL A 342 -11.91 23.58 -18.89
C VAL A 342 -12.94 22.77 -19.68
N VAL A 343 -13.93 22.15 -19.02
CA VAL A 343 -15.03 21.41 -19.66
C VAL A 343 -15.87 22.29 -20.61
N ALA A 344 -16.02 23.58 -20.30
CA ALA A 344 -16.74 24.54 -21.16
C ALA A 344 -15.95 24.91 -22.45
N ARG A 345 -14.61 24.80 -22.45
CA ARG A 345 -13.76 25.17 -23.60
C ARG A 345 -13.55 24.02 -24.59
N ARG A 346 -13.28 24.37 -25.87
CA ARG A 346 -13.17 23.43 -27.00
C ARG A 346 -11.87 22.59 -27.04
N ARG A 347 -10.91 22.82 -26.14
CA ARG A 347 -9.67 22.01 -25.97
C ARG A 347 -9.40 21.66 -24.50
N PRO A 348 -10.23 20.83 -23.86
CA PRO A 348 -10.21 20.65 -22.41
C PRO A 348 -9.11 19.73 -21.88
N TRP A 349 -8.57 18.82 -22.70
CA TRP A 349 -7.81 17.67 -22.15
C TRP A 349 -6.45 18.00 -21.54
N PRO A 350 -5.56 18.79 -22.17
CA PRO A 350 -4.27 19.13 -21.56
C PRO A 350 -4.42 19.93 -20.27
N ALA A 351 -5.36 20.89 -20.25
CA ALA A 351 -5.65 21.69 -19.06
C ALA A 351 -6.28 20.83 -17.95
N LEU A 352 -7.18 19.90 -18.28
CA LEU A 352 -7.79 18.99 -17.31
C LEU A 352 -6.74 18.04 -16.70
N VAL A 353 -5.92 17.40 -17.54
CA VAL A 353 -4.85 16.50 -17.09
C VAL A 353 -3.85 17.27 -16.23
N GLY A 354 -3.41 18.46 -16.66
CA GLY A 354 -2.52 19.32 -15.91
C GLY A 354 -3.10 19.75 -14.55
N LEU A 355 -4.37 20.11 -14.50
CA LEU A 355 -5.06 20.48 -13.26
C LEU A 355 -5.19 19.29 -12.31
N VAL A 356 -5.53 18.09 -12.81
CA VAL A 356 -5.58 16.85 -12.02
C VAL A 356 -4.20 16.50 -11.46
N VAL A 357 -3.14 16.61 -12.27
CA VAL A 357 -1.75 16.41 -11.80
C VAL A 357 -1.41 17.42 -10.71
N ALA A 358 -1.65 18.71 -10.93
CA ALA A 358 -1.29 19.77 -10.01
C ALA A 358 -2.06 19.67 -8.68
N GLY A 359 -3.38 19.44 -8.74
CA GLY A 359 -4.22 19.25 -7.56
C GLY A 359 -3.81 18.01 -6.75
N THR A 360 -3.49 16.91 -7.44
CA THR A 360 -3.03 15.67 -6.78
C THR A 360 -1.66 15.84 -6.16
N ALA A 361 -0.72 16.49 -6.87
CA ALA A 361 0.60 16.81 -6.33
C ALA A 361 0.50 17.74 -5.11
N ALA A 362 -0.36 18.75 -5.15
CA ALA A 362 -0.61 19.62 -4.01
C ALA A 362 -1.17 18.85 -2.80
N TRP A 363 -2.12 17.94 -3.02
CA TRP A 363 -2.60 17.04 -1.97
C TRP A 363 -1.48 16.17 -1.40
N MET A 364 -0.66 15.54 -2.25
CA MET A 364 0.42 14.66 -1.83
C MET A 364 1.53 15.41 -1.08
N ILE A 365 1.90 16.62 -1.51
CA ILE A 365 2.98 17.41 -0.90
C ILE A 365 2.53 18.10 0.39
N VAL A 366 1.28 18.57 0.44
CA VAL A 366 0.80 19.41 1.55
C VAL A 366 -0.29 18.72 2.37
N GLY A 367 -1.34 18.23 1.71
CA GLY A 367 -2.54 17.68 2.34
C GLY A 367 -2.28 16.40 3.14
N ALA A 368 -1.77 15.35 2.49
CA ALA A 368 -1.51 14.06 3.14
C ALA A 368 -0.51 14.19 4.31
N PRO A 369 0.64 14.91 4.18
CA PRO A 369 1.53 15.13 5.32
C PRO A 369 0.93 15.99 6.44
N ALA A 370 -0.03 16.88 6.14
CA ALA A 370 -0.75 17.62 7.18
C ALA A 370 -1.68 16.71 7.99
N VAL A 371 -2.44 15.83 7.33
CA VAL A 371 -3.28 14.82 7.98
C VAL A 371 -2.44 13.89 8.85
N GLU A 372 -1.32 13.40 8.33
CA GLU A 372 -0.41 12.55 9.09
C GLU A 372 0.17 13.23 10.33
N ARG A 373 0.52 14.52 10.26
CA ARG A 373 0.99 15.29 11.42
C ARG A 373 -0.10 15.43 12.49
N THR A 374 -1.34 15.64 12.09
CA THR A 374 -2.47 15.69 13.02
C THR A 374 -2.71 14.32 13.67
N LEU A 375 -2.70 13.24 12.89
CA LEU A 375 -2.79 11.88 13.42
C LEU A 375 -1.62 11.56 14.34
N ALA A 376 -0.39 11.94 13.99
CA ALA A 376 0.79 11.72 14.82
C ALA A 376 0.71 12.49 16.15
N ARG A 377 0.18 13.71 16.18
CA ARG A 377 -0.03 14.45 17.42
C ARG A 377 -1.09 13.82 18.31
N ARG A 378 -2.19 13.33 17.71
CA ARG A 378 -3.34 12.77 18.44
C ARG A 378 -3.10 11.34 18.94
N ASP A 379 -2.43 10.52 18.14
CA ASP A 379 -2.42 9.06 18.34
C ASP A 379 -1.04 8.50 18.76
N SER A 380 0.03 9.31 18.77
CA SER A 380 1.39 8.83 19.03
C SER A 380 1.70 8.65 20.51
N LEU A 381 2.22 7.47 20.85
CA LEU A 381 2.75 7.15 22.17
C LEU A 381 4.26 7.47 22.31
N ARG A 382 4.84 8.20 21.35
CA ARG A 382 6.26 8.61 21.38
C ARG A 382 6.61 9.44 22.63
N PRO A 383 5.82 10.46 23.04
CA PRO A 383 6.13 11.22 24.26
C PRO A 383 6.10 10.34 25.51
N PHE A 384 5.10 9.46 25.61
CA PHE A 384 4.97 8.50 26.71
C PHE A 384 6.18 7.57 26.81
N ALA A 385 6.57 6.93 25.71
CA ALA A 385 7.73 6.04 25.68
C ALA A 385 9.04 6.76 26.07
N ARG A 386 9.23 8.00 25.61
CA ARG A 386 10.39 8.82 25.96
C ARG A 386 10.40 9.23 27.43
N ALA A 387 9.24 9.55 27.99
CA ALA A 387 9.10 9.86 29.41
C ALA A 387 9.44 8.64 30.27
N ILE A 388 9.01 7.44 29.87
CA ILE A 388 9.41 6.19 30.53
C ILE A 388 10.93 5.98 30.42
N ALA A 389 11.51 6.12 29.23
CA ALA A 389 12.94 5.93 29.02
C ALA A 389 13.81 6.93 29.81
N ALA A 390 13.33 8.17 29.98
CA ALA A 390 13.98 9.18 30.80
C ALA A 390 13.86 8.88 32.30
N ARG A 391 12.70 8.37 32.74
CA ARG A 391 12.46 8.00 34.15
C ARG A 391 13.23 6.73 34.56
N TYR A 392 13.38 5.77 33.65
CA TYR A 392 14.12 4.53 33.87
C TYR A 392 15.20 4.34 32.78
N PRO A 393 16.37 4.97 32.91
CA PRO A 393 17.48 4.82 31.95
C PRO A 393 17.99 3.37 31.85
N ALA A 394 18.70 3.03 30.77
CA ALA A 394 19.35 1.71 30.65
C ALA A 394 20.45 1.54 31.71
N PRO A 395 20.55 0.38 32.40
CA PRO A 395 19.88 -0.91 32.12
C PRO A 395 18.60 -1.21 32.94
N ALA A 396 17.94 -0.22 33.54
CA ALA A 396 16.79 -0.45 34.43
C ALA A 396 15.68 -1.29 33.77
N PRO A 397 15.13 -2.32 34.44
CA PRO A 397 14.13 -3.19 33.86
C PRO A 397 12.81 -2.44 33.62
N ILE A 398 12.13 -2.76 32.53
CA ILE A 398 10.73 -2.37 32.26
C ILE A 398 10.00 -3.61 31.77
N ALA A 399 8.77 -3.77 32.24
CA ALA A 399 7.91 -4.85 31.82
C ALA A 399 6.61 -4.33 31.19
N PHE A 400 6.12 -5.04 30.18
CA PHE A 400 4.73 -4.96 29.73
C PHE A 400 3.95 -6.06 30.43
N TYR A 401 2.83 -5.72 31.07
CA TYR A 401 1.96 -6.72 31.69
C TYR A 401 1.24 -7.55 30.62
N GLY A 402 0.58 -6.86 29.68
CA GLY A 402 -0.04 -7.47 28.51
C GLY A 402 0.86 -7.39 27.28
N ARG A 403 0.23 -7.41 26.11
CA ARG A 403 0.97 -7.40 24.84
C ARG A 403 1.77 -6.11 24.65
N PRO A 404 3.02 -6.21 24.16
CA PRO A 404 3.85 -5.05 23.94
C PRO A 404 3.27 -4.15 22.84
N VAL A 405 3.15 -2.86 23.14
CA VAL A 405 2.72 -1.85 22.16
C VAL A 405 3.92 -1.42 21.32
N ARG A 406 3.93 -1.80 20.04
CA ARG A 406 5.09 -1.60 19.12
C ARG A 406 5.64 -0.18 19.11
N ALA A 407 4.76 0.82 19.11
CA ALA A 407 5.19 2.22 19.13
C ALA A 407 6.00 2.55 20.39
N VAL A 408 5.59 2.03 21.55
CA VAL A 408 6.30 2.24 22.82
C VAL A 408 7.65 1.53 22.79
N VAL A 409 7.69 0.25 22.37
CA VAL A 409 8.95 -0.52 22.28
C VAL A 409 9.98 0.18 21.38
N VAL A 410 9.57 0.67 20.21
CA VAL A 410 10.47 1.37 19.28
C VAL A 410 11.09 2.62 19.90
N TYR A 411 10.29 3.44 20.60
CA TYR A 411 10.76 4.70 21.19
C TYR A 411 11.39 4.55 22.58
N LEU A 412 11.23 3.40 23.24
CA LEU A 412 12.03 3.02 24.42
C LEU A 412 13.50 2.76 24.03
N GLY A 413 13.77 2.35 22.78
CA GLY A 413 15.12 2.10 22.28
C GLY A 413 15.81 0.88 22.88
N ARG A 414 15.06 0.02 23.59
CA ARG A 414 15.56 -1.20 24.24
C ARG A 414 14.48 -2.25 24.34
N HIS A 415 14.87 -3.50 24.59
CA HIS A 415 13.93 -4.58 24.86
C HIS A 415 13.23 -4.36 26.20
N ALA A 416 11.91 -4.54 26.22
CA ALA A 416 11.10 -4.58 27.44
C ALA A 416 10.51 -5.98 27.57
N ARG A 417 10.59 -6.56 28.77
CA ARG A 417 10.07 -7.90 29.03
C ARG A 417 8.55 -7.91 28.92
N THR A 418 7.96 -8.98 28.42
CA THR A 418 6.51 -9.22 28.51
C THR A 418 6.23 -10.20 29.64
N LEU A 419 5.20 -9.94 30.47
CA LEU A 419 4.84 -10.79 31.61
C LEU A 419 3.68 -11.75 31.31
N ASP A 420 3.15 -11.73 30.08
CA ASP A 420 2.06 -12.59 29.60
C ASP A 420 0.85 -12.63 30.56
N GLU A 421 0.50 -11.46 31.12
CA GLU A 421 -0.61 -11.27 32.05
C GLU A 421 -0.51 -12.13 33.31
N ARG A 422 0.70 -12.36 33.83
CA ARG A 422 0.95 -13.08 35.08
C ARG A 422 1.23 -12.10 36.23
N PRO A 423 0.27 -11.82 37.13
CA PRO A 423 0.46 -10.86 38.24
C PRO A 423 1.65 -11.20 39.13
N GLY A 424 1.85 -12.48 39.47
CA GLY A 424 2.94 -12.93 40.35
C GLY A 424 4.35 -12.75 39.78
N ALA A 425 4.49 -12.34 38.52
CA ALA A 425 5.77 -11.96 37.93
C ALA A 425 6.14 -10.47 38.19
N ILE A 426 5.22 -9.69 38.76
CA ILE A 426 5.43 -8.29 39.14
C ILE A 426 6.08 -8.28 40.52
N THR A 427 7.30 -7.73 40.60
CA THR A 427 8.02 -7.55 41.86
C THR A 427 7.96 -6.10 42.32
N ALA A 428 8.16 -5.85 43.61
CA ALA A 428 8.21 -4.51 44.17
C ALA A 428 9.23 -3.62 43.42
N GLY A 429 8.81 -2.40 43.07
CA GLY A 429 9.62 -1.43 42.34
C GLY A 429 9.82 -1.73 40.85
N LEU A 430 9.27 -2.83 40.30
CA LEU A 430 9.33 -3.10 38.86
C LEU A 430 8.40 -2.13 38.11
N PRO A 431 8.90 -1.34 37.14
CA PRO A 431 8.05 -0.52 36.30
C PRO A 431 7.28 -1.37 35.30
N VAL A 432 5.95 -1.30 35.38
CA VAL A 432 5.01 -2.08 34.58
C VAL A 432 4.16 -1.14 33.71
N VAL A 433 4.16 -1.40 32.41
CA VAL A 433 3.27 -0.75 31.44
C VAL A 433 2.09 -1.68 31.15
N ALA A 434 0.88 -1.18 31.36
CA ALA A 434 -0.36 -1.93 31.13
C ALA A 434 -1.41 -1.06 30.41
N GLU A 435 -2.37 -1.69 29.73
CA GLU A 435 -3.60 -1.01 29.32
C GLU A 435 -4.42 -0.64 30.56
N GLU A 436 -5.17 0.47 30.51
CA GLU A 436 -5.92 1.01 31.66
C GLU A 436 -6.84 -0.01 32.33
N GLU A 437 -7.50 -0.88 31.56
CA GLU A 437 -8.36 -1.94 32.10
C GLU A 437 -7.55 -2.98 32.90
N ALA A 438 -6.39 -3.40 32.38
CA ALA A 438 -5.52 -4.35 33.05
C ALA A 438 -4.84 -3.71 34.28
N TYR A 439 -4.45 -2.44 34.18
CA TYR A 439 -3.97 -1.65 35.32
C TYR A 439 -5.02 -1.59 36.43
N GLY A 440 -6.30 -1.34 36.09
CA GLY A 440 -7.38 -1.28 37.08
C GLY A 440 -7.54 -2.57 37.88
N ARG A 441 -7.40 -3.74 37.22
CA ARG A 441 -7.38 -5.04 37.90
C ARG A 441 -6.19 -5.19 38.84
N LEU A 442 -4.98 -4.90 38.35
CA LEU A 442 -3.76 -4.99 39.15
C LEU A 442 -3.76 -4.06 40.36
N ALA A 443 -4.32 -2.85 40.22
CA ALA A 443 -4.43 -1.88 41.30
C ALA A 443 -5.45 -2.32 42.36
N ALA A 444 -6.59 -2.91 41.94
CA ALA A 444 -7.58 -3.46 42.87
C ALA A 444 -6.99 -4.61 43.72
N ASP A 445 -6.13 -5.42 43.10
CA ASP A 445 -5.43 -6.53 43.76
C ASP A 445 -4.17 -6.08 44.52
N HIS A 446 -3.90 -4.77 44.63
CA HIS A 446 -2.73 -4.20 45.30
C HIS A 446 -1.38 -4.74 44.77
N VAL A 447 -1.34 -5.15 43.49
CA VAL A 447 -0.13 -5.65 42.81
C VAL A 447 0.72 -4.52 42.25
N VAL A 448 0.10 -3.38 41.94
CA VAL A 448 0.77 -2.16 41.48
C VAL A 448 0.30 -0.94 42.27
N GLY A 449 1.19 0.03 42.42
CA GLY A 449 0.92 1.30 43.08
C GLY A 449 0.20 2.33 42.19
N ALA A 450 0.17 3.57 42.68
CA ALA A 450 -0.43 4.70 41.97
C ALA A 450 0.17 4.91 40.57
N PRO A 451 -0.61 5.45 39.61
CA PRO A 451 -0.16 5.60 38.24
C PRO A 451 0.92 6.70 38.17
N LEU A 452 2.08 6.36 37.61
CA LEU A 452 3.23 7.26 37.48
C LEU A 452 3.15 8.10 36.21
N LEU A 453 2.72 7.47 35.10
CA LEU A 453 2.48 8.14 33.83
C LEU A 453 1.25 7.51 33.18
N SER A 454 0.51 8.28 32.39
CA SER A 454 -0.49 7.72 31.49
C SER A 454 -0.51 8.46 30.18
N ALA A 455 -0.89 7.77 29.11
CA ALA A 455 -1.10 8.39 27.81
C ALA A 455 -2.18 7.64 27.04
N GLU A 456 -3.03 8.41 26.36
CA GLU A 456 -3.96 7.86 25.38
C GLU A 456 -3.30 7.89 24.00
N GLY A 457 -3.42 6.78 23.26
CA GLY A 457 -2.86 6.70 21.93
C GLY A 457 -3.28 5.44 21.20
N ARG A 458 -2.64 5.19 20.06
CA ARG A 458 -2.94 4.02 19.22
C ARG A 458 -2.18 2.80 19.74
N LEU A 459 -2.92 1.81 20.26
CA LEU A 459 -2.37 0.58 20.85
C LEU A 459 -2.10 -0.52 19.79
N GLY A 460 -2.70 -0.39 18.61
CA GLY A 460 -2.54 -1.33 17.49
C GLY A 460 -3.07 -0.77 16.18
N ASN A 461 -3.39 -1.62 15.20
CA ASN A 461 -3.79 -1.15 13.87
C ASN A 461 -5.15 -0.42 13.83
N ARG A 462 -6.05 -0.68 14.80
CA ARG A 462 -7.46 -0.24 14.74
C ARG A 462 -8.03 0.32 16.06
N ARG A 463 -7.28 0.29 17.16
CA ARG A 463 -7.77 0.64 18.51
C ARG A 463 -6.95 1.78 19.11
N ARG A 464 -7.65 2.78 19.63
CA ARG A 464 -7.13 3.75 20.60
C ARG A 464 -7.45 3.26 22.01
N GLY A 465 -6.57 3.56 22.94
CA GLY A 465 -6.76 3.24 24.34
C GLY A 465 -5.69 3.92 25.18
N ARG A 466 -5.87 3.83 26.49
CA ARG A 466 -4.97 4.43 27.46
C ARG A 466 -3.98 3.40 27.99
N LEU A 467 -2.71 3.78 28.01
CA LEU A 467 -1.66 3.07 28.71
C LEU A 467 -1.34 3.77 30.02
N VAL A 468 -1.02 2.96 31.01
CA VAL A 468 -0.60 3.39 32.33
C VAL A 468 0.74 2.75 32.65
N LEU A 469 1.66 3.55 33.18
CA LEU A 469 2.87 3.09 33.83
C LEU A 469 2.64 3.15 35.34
N ALA A 470 2.90 2.05 36.04
CA ALA A 470 2.90 1.97 37.50
C ALA A 470 4.09 1.13 37.98
N GLU A 471 4.40 1.18 39.27
CA GLU A 471 5.40 0.31 39.88
C GLU A 471 4.73 -0.83 40.64
N GLY A 472 5.33 -2.02 40.60
CA GLY A 472 4.90 -3.15 41.43
C GLY A 472 4.99 -2.81 42.91
N THR A 473 4.00 -3.25 43.68
CA THR A 473 3.96 -3.12 45.15
C THR A 473 4.35 -4.45 45.81
N VAL A 474 4.81 -4.39 47.06
CA VAL A 474 4.97 -5.58 47.89
C VAL A 474 3.54 -6.04 48.27
N PRO A 475 3.19 -7.33 48.16
CA PRO A 475 1.92 -7.83 48.70
C PRO A 475 1.83 -7.65 50.22
#